data_AF-A0A3E5HJE0-F1
#
_entry.id   AF-A0A3E5HJE0-F1
#
_cell.length_a   1.000
_cell.length_b   1.000
_cell.length_c   1.000
_cell.angle_alpha   90.00
_cell.angle_beta   90.00
_cell.angle_gamma   90.00
#
_symmetry.space_group_name_H-M   'P 1'
#
loop_
_entity.id
_entity.type
_entity.pdbx_description
1 polymer ?
#
loop_
_entity_poly.entity_id
_entity_poly.type
_entity_poly.pdbx_seq_one_letter_code
_entity_poly.pdbx_strand_id
1 'polypeptide(L)'
;MKAKFLFILLSVLFIIPTSAAILNKHKHKIRLTSFTLRNKATTRSPIEFNIDVQETNSCLQIIFLSPLPDAEITITDKNGKTVVHEPPTFINKGKTLYIETPNGYPYTVKIISPIMDITGDIIEEESE
;
A
#
# COMPACT_ATOMS: atom_id res chain seq x y z
N MET A 1 -6.04 -24.52 58.44
CA MET A 1 -6.83 -24.05 57.27
C MET A 1 -6.35 -22.71 56.69
N LYS A 2 -5.08 -22.30 56.83
CA LYS A 2 -4.60 -21.00 56.32
C LYS A 2 -3.74 -21.09 55.04
N ALA A 3 -3.12 -22.24 54.77
CA ALA A 3 -2.30 -22.43 53.56
C ALA A 3 -3.12 -22.65 52.28
N LYS A 4 -4.31 -23.25 52.37
CA LYS A 4 -5.16 -23.55 51.20
C LYS A 4 -5.77 -22.29 50.56
N PHE A 5 -6.06 -21.27 51.37
CA PHE A 5 -6.54 -19.98 50.86
C PHE A 5 -5.45 -19.20 50.11
N LEU A 6 -4.18 -19.35 50.51
CA LEU A 6 -3.06 -18.70 49.83
C LEU A 6 -2.89 -19.22 48.39
N PHE A 7 -3.05 -20.52 48.18
CA PHE A 7 -2.95 -21.12 46.85
C PHE A 7 -4.10 -20.72 45.91
N ILE A 8 -5.32 -20.53 46.44
CA ILE A 8 -6.47 -20.06 45.65
C ILE A 8 -6.30 -18.58 45.27
N LEU A 9 -5.74 -17.75 46.17
CA LEU A 9 -5.47 -16.34 45.85
C LEU A 9 -4.34 -16.20 44.81
N LEU A 10 -3.33 -17.07 44.86
CA LEU A 10 -2.21 -17.06 43.92
C LEU A 10 -2.62 -17.49 42.49
N SER A 11 -3.61 -18.38 42.36
CA SER A 11 -4.06 -18.87 41.04
C SER A 11 -4.88 -17.85 40.24
N VAL A 12 -5.47 -16.85 40.91
CA VAL A 12 -6.22 -15.77 40.24
C VAL A 12 -5.29 -14.68 39.70
N LEU A 13 -4.12 -14.50 40.31
CA LEU A 13 -3.16 -13.45 39.93
C LEU A 13 -2.41 -13.75 38.61
N PHE A 14 -2.40 -15.00 38.16
CA PHE A 14 -1.70 -15.45 36.95
C PHE A 14 -2.54 -15.36 35.66
N ILE A 15 -3.77 -14.85 35.72
CA ILE A 15 -4.56 -14.51 34.52
C ILE A 15 -4.14 -13.11 34.06
N ILE A 16 -2.88 -12.96 33.66
CA ILE A 16 -2.45 -11.80 32.90
C ILE A 16 -2.86 -12.09 31.46
N PRO A 17 -3.63 -11.23 30.78
CA PRO A 17 -3.79 -11.36 29.34
C PRO A 17 -2.41 -11.14 28.70
N THR A 18 -1.73 -12.22 28.32
CA THR A 18 -0.63 -12.22 27.35
C THR A 18 -1.20 -11.93 25.97
N SER A 19 -1.72 -10.72 25.79
CA SER A 19 -2.07 -10.19 24.47
C SER A 19 -1.58 -8.76 24.33
N ALA A 20 -0.42 -8.47 24.90
CA ALA A 20 0.53 -7.58 24.26
C ALA A 20 1.52 -8.46 23.49
N ALA A 21 1.00 -9.23 22.51
CA ALA A 21 1.76 -9.35 21.28
C ALA A 21 1.81 -7.91 20.76
N ILE A 22 2.81 -7.16 21.23
CA ILE A 22 3.21 -5.90 20.67
C ILE A 22 3.41 -6.26 19.22
N LEU A 23 2.42 -5.83 18.42
CA LEU A 23 2.47 -5.81 16.99
C LEU A 23 3.67 -4.95 16.69
N ASN A 24 4.85 -5.58 16.64
CA ASN A 24 6.02 -5.08 15.99
C ASN A 24 5.67 -5.05 14.50
N LYS A 25 4.73 -4.18 14.12
CA LYS A 25 4.73 -3.61 12.78
C LYS A 25 6.01 -2.81 12.77
N HIS A 26 7.10 -3.48 12.40
CA HIS A 26 8.21 -2.79 11.77
C HIS A 26 7.57 -1.79 10.81
N LYS A 27 8.01 -0.52 10.88
CA LYS A 27 7.57 0.46 9.89
C LYS A 27 8.14 -0.04 8.55
N HIS A 28 7.33 -0.80 7.84
CA HIS A 28 7.65 -1.32 6.52
C HIS A 28 7.78 -0.10 5.62
N LYS A 29 9.00 0.20 5.20
CA LYS A 29 9.24 1.29 4.27
C LYS A 29 8.81 0.79 2.90
N ILE A 30 7.85 1.45 2.29
CA ILE A 30 7.32 1.02 0.99
C ILE A 30 7.77 2.00 -0.05
N ARG A 31 8.08 1.45 -1.22
CA ARG A 31 8.56 2.25 -2.34
C ARG A 31 7.97 1.73 -3.64
N LEU A 32 7.71 2.66 -4.54
CA LEU A 32 7.50 2.37 -5.94
C LEU A 32 8.88 2.16 -6.61
N THR A 33 9.18 0.93 -7.01
CA THR A 33 10.42 0.55 -7.69
C THR A 33 10.07 -0.11 -9.01
N SER A 34 10.75 0.22 -10.11
CA SER A 34 10.46 -0.22 -11.50
C SER A 34 9.47 0.63 -12.31
N PHE A 35 9.44 1.95 -12.07
CA PHE A 35 8.58 2.85 -12.82
C PHE A 35 9.04 3.06 -14.26
N THR A 36 8.31 2.50 -15.23
CA THR A 36 8.51 2.73 -16.66
C THR A 36 7.46 3.71 -17.17
N LEU A 37 7.93 4.82 -17.74
CA LEU A 37 7.11 5.81 -18.42
C LEU A 37 7.29 5.69 -19.92
N ARG A 38 6.19 5.52 -20.64
CA ARG A 38 6.19 5.53 -22.11
C ARG A 38 5.30 6.66 -22.62
N ASN A 39 5.93 7.75 -23.03
CA ASN A 39 5.24 8.86 -23.68
C ASN A 39 4.68 8.44 -25.05
N LYS A 40 3.40 8.71 -25.28
CA LYS A 40 2.72 8.56 -26.57
C LYS A 40 2.52 9.90 -27.28
N ALA A 41 2.50 10.99 -26.53
CA ALA A 41 2.38 12.33 -27.08
C ALA A 41 3.74 12.91 -27.48
N THR A 42 3.79 13.62 -28.60
CA THR A 42 4.95 14.44 -28.99
C THR A 42 4.73 15.86 -28.49
N THR A 43 5.31 16.19 -27.34
CA THR A 43 5.26 17.52 -26.74
C THR A 43 6.61 18.22 -26.82
N ARG A 44 6.61 19.55 -26.70
CA ARG A 44 7.87 20.35 -26.71
C ARG A 44 8.70 20.17 -25.44
N SER A 45 8.10 19.63 -24.37
CA SER A 45 8.75 19.31 -23.10
C SER A 45 8.36 17.90 -22.67
N PRO A 46 9.25 17.14 -21.98
CA PRO A 46 8.88 15.88 -21.36
C PRO A 46 7.65 16.05 -20.46
N ILE A 47 6.72 15.09 -20.53
CA ILE A 47 5.62 15.01 -19.58
C ILE A 47 6.14 14.26 -18.35
N GLU A 48 6.07 14.89 -17.18
CA GLU A 48 6.42 14.27 -15.91
C GLU A 48 5.18 13.78 -15.19
N PHE A 49 5.21 12.54 -14.72
CA PHE A 49 4.15 11.97 -13.90
C PHE A 49 4.71 11.30 -12.67
N ASN A 50 4.26 11.79 -11.52
CA ASN A 50 4.77 11.39 -10.23
C ASN A 50 3.68 10.72 -9.40
N ILE A 51 4.06 9.64 -8.71
CA ILE A 51 3.22 8.90 -7.78
C ILE A 51 3.97 8.82 -6.46
N ASP A 52 3.28 9.08 -5.35
CA ASP A 52 3.77 8.77 -4.01
C ASP A 52 3.00 7.59 -3.43
N VAL A 53 3.68 6.79 -2.61
CA VAL A 53 3.12 5.57 -2.05
C VAL A 53 3.44 5.50 -0.56
N GLN A 54 2.41 5.28 0.24
CA GLN A 54 2.52 5.23 1.69
C GLN A 54 1.67 4.08 2.21
N GLU A 55 2.09 3.41 3.29
CA GLU A 55 1.19 2.54 4.04
C GLU A 55 1.03 3.05 5.46
N THR A 56 -0.22 3.16 5.89
CA THR A 56 -0.58 3.55 7.26
C THR A 56 -1.69 2.66 7.74
N ASN A 57 -1.56 2.09 8.95
CA ASN A 57 -2.59 1.25 9.56
C ASN A 57 -3.08 0.09 8.68
N SER A 58 -2.18 -0.57 7.94
CA SER A 58 -2.56 -1.62 6.96
C SER A 58 -3.48 -1.13 5.85
N CYS A 59 -3.29 0.11 5.42
CA CYS A 59 -3.91 0.66 4.22
C CYS A 59 -2.81 1.24 3.34
N LEU A 60 -2.66 0.67 2.14
CA LEU A 60 -1.76 1.17 1.11
C LEU A 60 -2.45 2.33 0.38
N GLN A 61 -1.79 3.48 0.38
CA GLN A 61 -2.23 4.72 -0.25
C GLN A 61 -1.34 5.01 -1.46
N ILE A 62 -1.98 5.20 -2.61
CA ILE A 62 -1.31 5.57 -3.86
C ILE A 62 -1.79 6.96 -4.25
N ILE A 63 -0.90 7.94 -4.17
CA ILE A 63 -1.19 9.35 -4.31
C ILE A 63 -0.65 9.85 -5.65
N PHE A 64 -1.53 10.31 -6.53
CA PHE A 64 -1.12 10.87 -7.82
C PHE A 64 -0.70 12.33 -7.67
N LEU A 65 0.56 12.64 -7.97
CA LEU A 65 1.13 13.98 -7.81
C LEU A 65 1.10 14.81 -9.11
N SER A 66 0.73 14.18 -10.23
CA SER A 66 0.55 14.81 -11.54
C SER A 66 -0.84 14.48 -12.10
N PRO A 67 -1.46 15.40 -12.85
CA PRO A 67 -2.69 15.10 -13.56
C PRO A 67 -2.45 14.20 -14.79
N LEU A 68 -3.42 13.37 -15.17
CA LEU A 68 -3.39 12.59 -16.41
C LEU A 68 -4.80 12.39 -16.96
N PRO A 69 -5.09 12.87 -18.19
CA PRO A 69 -6.42 12.72 -18.77
C PRO A 69 -6.67 11.31 -19.30
N ASP A 70 -7.93 10.89 -19.24
CA ASP A 70 -8.44 9.65 -19.87
C ASP A 70 -7.59 8.43 -19.53
N ALA A 71 -7.26 8.29 -18.25
CA ALA A 71 -6.38 7.27 -17.73
C ALA A 71 -7.18 6.12 -17.12
N GLU A 72 -7.01 4.92 -17.66
CA GLU A 72 -7.47 3.67 -17.03
C GLU A 72 -6.41 3.21 -16.02
N ILE A 73 -6.84 2.85 -14.81
CA ILE A 73 -5.95 2.40 -13.74
C ILE A 73 -6.27 0.96 -13.39
N THR A 74 -5.27 0.09 -13.41
CA THR A 74 -5.37 -1.28 -12.92
C THR A 74 -4.28 -1.52 -11.89
N ILE A 75 -4.64 -2.06 -10.73
CA ILE A 75 -3.69 -2.49 -9.71
C ILE A 75 -3.94 -3.97 -9.42
N THR A 76 -2.88 -4.77 -9.49
CA THR A 76 -2.90 -6.19 -9.17
C THR A 76 -2.06 -6.48 -7.94
N ASP A 77 -2.53 -7.40 -7.09
CA ASP A 77 -1.75 -7.91 -5.95
C ASP A 77 -0.63 -8.87 -6.40
N LYS A 78 0.14 -9.37 -5.43
CA LYS A 78 1.25 -10.31 -5.65
C LYS A 78 0.86 -11.61 -6.37
N ASN A 79 -0.42 -11.98 -6.34
CA ASN A 79 -0.95 -13.18 -6.99
C ASN A 79 -1.51 -12.86 -8.39
N GLY A 80 -1.41 -11.62 -8.85
CA GLY A 80 -1.97 -11.14 -10.11
C GLY A 80 -3.48 -10.86 -10.06
N LYS A 81 -4.11 -10.88 -8.87
CA LYS A 81 -5.53 -10.54 -8.73
C LYS A 81 -5.71 -9.03 -8.82
N THR A 82 -6.61 -8.58 -9.68
CA THR A 82 -7.01 -7.16 -9.71
C THR A 82 -7.71 -6.77 -8.40
N VAL A 83 -7.12 -5.80 -7.70
CA VAL A 83 -7.64 -5.23 -6.45
C VAL A 83 -8.21 -3.83 -6.67
N VAL A 84 -7.77 -3.12 -7.71
CA VAL A 84 -8.35 -1.85 -8.15
C VAL A 84 -8.47 -1.86 -9.67
N HIS A 85 -9.63 -1.45 -10.16
CA HIS A 85 -9.88 -1.12 -11.55
C HIS A 85 -10.67 0.19 -11.60
N GLU A 86 -10.09 1.22 -12.20
CA GLU A 86 -10.76 2.47 -12.49
C GLU A 86 -10.87 2.60 -14.01
N PRO A 87 -12.08 2.74 -14.57
CA PRO A 87 -12.25 2.96 -15.99
C PRO A 87 -11.61 4.30 -16.40
N PRO A 88 -11.41 4.53 -17.72
CA PRO A 88 -10.79 5.75 -18.22
C PRO A 88 -11.42 7.01 -17.61
N THR A 89 -10.59 7.77 -16.88
CA THR A 89 -11.03 8.97 -16.15
C THR A 89 -9.90 9.97 -16.04
N PHE A 90 -10.21 11.22 -15.69
CA PHE A 90 -9.20 12.22 -15.41
C PHE A 90 -8.60 11.98 -14.02
N ILE A 91 -7.29 11.68 -13.98
CA ILE A 91 -6.54 11.68 -12.72
C ILE A 91 -6.25 13.12 -12.35
N ASN A 92 -6.84 13.57 -11.24
CA ASN A 92 -6.51 14.86 -10.62
C ASN A 92 -5.24 14.74 -9.78
N LYS A 93 -4.46 15.82 -9.70
CA LYS A 93 -3.40 15.94 -8.70
C LYS A 93 -4.01 15.84 -7.30
N GLY A 94 -3.44 14.99 -6.46
CA GLY A 94 -3.93 14.68 -5.12
C GLY A 94 -5.02 13.59 -5.08
N LYS A 95 -5.42 13.00 -6.22
CA LYS A 95 -6.27 11.80 -6.18
C LYS A 95 -5.49 10.70 -5.45
N THR A 96 -6.14 10.05 -4.48
CA THR A 96 -5.58 8.95 -3.70
C THR A 96 -6.43 7.70 -3.89
N LEU A 97 -5.77 6.59 -4.16
CA LEU A 97 -6.39 5.25 -4.14
C LEU A 97 -5.98 4.55 -2.85
N TYR A 98 -6.92 3.79 -2.30
CA TYR A 98 -6.75 3.07 -1.05
C TYR A 98 -6.91 1.58 -1.30
N ILE A 99 -5.97 0.79 -0.79
CA ILE A 99 -6.07 -0.68 -0.75
C ILE A 99 -6.04 -1.08 0.72
N GLU A 100 -7.19 -1.47 1.24
CA GLU A 100 -7.34 -1.95 2.61
C GLU A 100 -6.72 -3.33 2.76
N THR A 101 -6.05 -3.56 3.90
CA THR A 101 -5.50 -4.87 4.28
C THR A 101 -4.59 -5.48 3.21
N PRO A 102 -3.46 -4.82 2.87
CA PRO A 102 -2.58 -5.30 1.82
C PRO A 102 -2.09 -6.73 2.13
N ASN A 103 -2.34 -7.65 1.20
CA ASN A 103 -2.02 -9.08 1.33
C ASN A 103 -0.54 -9.39 0.99
N GLY A 104 0.36 -8.55 1.46
CA GLY A 104 1.78 -8.56 1.13
C GLY A 104 2.10 -7.96 -0.24
N TYR A 105 3.40 -7.87 -0.53
CA TYR A 105 3.98 -7.23 -1.71
C TYR A 105 4.53 -8.26 -2.71
N PRO A 106 4.74 -7.91 -3.99
CA PRO A 106 4.53 -6.60 -4.61
C PRO A 106 3.08 -6.34 -5.07
N TYR A 107 2.75 -5.07 -5.33
CA TYR A 107 1.59 -4.68 -6.15
C TYR A 107 2.06 -4.09 -7.46
N THR A 108 1.46 -4.51 -8.58
CA THR A 108 1.77 -3.90 -9.88
C THR A 108 0.73 -2.85 -10.21
N VAL A 109 1.18 -1.64 -10.50
CA VAL A 109 0.38 -0.51 -10.97
C VAL A 109 0.51 -0.40 -12.48
N LYS A 110 -0.61 -0.35 -13.19
CA LYS A 110 -0.69 -0.06 -14.63
C LYS A 110 -1.64 1.11 -14.86
N ILE A 111 -1.16 2.12 -15.58
CA ILE A 111 -1.97 3.26 -15.98
C ILE A 111 -1.80 3.46 -17.48
N ILE A 112 -2.91 3.42 -18.21
CA ILE A 112 -2.93 3.56 -19.65
C ILE A 112 -3.73 4.81 -19.99
N SER A 113 -3.12 5.74 -20.72
CA SER A 113 -3.79 6.96 -21.19
C SER A 113 -3.46 7.24 -22.66
N PRO A 114 -4.17 8.17 -23.32
CA PRO A 114 -3.84 8.60 -24.68
C PRO A 114 -2.43 9.18 -24.82
N ILE A 115 -1.89 9.81 -23.78
CA ILE A 115 -0.63 10.55 -23.86
C ILE A 115 0.56 9.81 -23.23
N MET A 116 0.30 8.81 -22.38
CA MET A 116 1.34 8.10 -21.64
C MET A 116 0.87 6.75 -21.08
N ASP A 117 1.74 5.74 -21.14
CA ASP A 117 1.61 4.50 -20.39
C ASP A 117 2.57 4.48 -19.22
N ILE A 118 2.11 3.87 -18.14
CA ILE A 118 2.83 3.76 -16.88
C ILE A 118 2.72 2.33 -16.38
N THR A 119 3.84 1.75 -15.99
CA THR A 119 3.86 0.47 -15.27
C THR A 119 4.94 0.53 -14.21
N GLY A 120 4.65 0.04 -13.01
CA GLY A 120 5.66 -0.08 -11.96
C GLY A 120 5.15 -0.91 -10.78
N ASP A 121 6.09 -1.39 -9.97
CA ASP A 121 5.79 -2.23 -8.82
C ASP A 121 5.97 -1.46 -7.51
N ILE A 122 5.01 -1.64 -6.61
CA ILE A 122 5.12 -1.22 -5.22
C ILE A 122 5.68 -2.39 -4.44
N ILE A 123 6.85 -2.20 -3.81
CA ILE A 123 7.52 -3.21 -3.01
C ILE A 123 7.69 -2.73 -1.58
N GLU A 124 7.89 -3.71 -0.70
CA GLU A 124 8.34 -3.51 0.67
C GLU A 124 9.88 -3.48 0.69
N GLU A 125 10.46 -2.42 1.24
CA GLU A 125 11.88 -2.36 1.57
C GLU A 125 12.09 -2.98 2.95
N GLU A 126 13.07 -3.89 3.07
CA GLU A 126 13.58 -4.30 4.38
C GLU A 126 14.22 -3.08 5.06
N SER A 127 13.77 -2.78 6.27
CA SER A 127 14.39 -1.75 7.09
C SER A 127 15.77 -2.25 7.55
N GLU A 128 16.84 -1.61 7.07
CA GLU A 128 18.23 -1.79 7.53
C GLU A 128 18.41 -1.61 9.05
#